data_AF-A0A2E9QSH4-F1
#
_entry.id   AF-A0A2E9QSH4-F1
#
_cell.length_a   1.000
_cell.length_b   1.000
_cell.length_c   1.000
_cell.angle_alpha   90.00
_cell.angle_beta   90.00
_cell.angle_gamma   90.00
#
_symmetry.space_group_name_H-M   'P 1'
#
loop_
_entity.id
_entity.type
_entity.pdbx_description
1 polymer ?
#
loop_
_entity_poly.entity_id
_entity_poly.type
_entity_poly.pdbx_seq_one_letter_code
_entity_poly.pdbx_strand_id
1 'polypeptide(L)'
;MPAVTAGFPLHRFNNQHPPPEYSGLVVTSDIDATYLQTAVHSLRGLVRAALEKAEEKRTIPGMLPILRAFRDGIPSYEEQIPLYFVSASPPQMLKVLVQKMELDQLVADGITLKDPLRLLRRGRITQIKQHVLYKLTALLLNRCERASGSAIEEILLGDDSESDAEIYLLYARILEEHLSEKELRETFDELGATSREQENLLVLARRQDKSRVKRIYIHRTFARKVEDLPSHSPDLLLAAKDAFQIAIDAYVHGWFTLQDVRNVALELDVLTLASSIKEAQERELFHEDIIETVHQDLESIGINIEEAPDIEPKPLIPESEEPFRSNVHLDLESALPSIRRTLEKSAHQAQHLAKRAIHKAQQVNTPKQD
;
A
#
# COMPACT_ATOMS: atom_id res chain seq x y z
N MET A 1 23.25 15.37 8.48
CA MET A 1 21.99 15.95 9.00
C MET A 1 21.88 15.64 10.49
N PRO A 2 21.37 16.55 11.34
CA PRO A 2 21.13 16.22 12.74
C PRO A 2 20.16 15.03 12.82
N ALA A 3 20.33 14.16 13.81
CA ALA A 3 19.46 13.01 14.01
C ALA A 3 18.01 13.50 14.16
N VAL A 4 17.18 13.30 13.12
CA VAL A 4 15.77 13.64 13.17
C VAL A 4 15.12 12.63 14.09
N THR A 5 15.01 12.97 15.37
CA THR A 5 14.36 12.10 16.33
C THR A 5 12.88 12.07 16.02
N ALA A 6 12.37 10.90 15.63
CA ALA A 6 10.94 10.64 15.59
C ALA A 6 10.29 11.12 16.90
N GLY A 7 9.38 12.08 16.83
CA GLY A 7 8.57 12.47 17.99
C GLY A 7 7.78 11.28 18.55
N PHE A 8 7.51 10.29 17.69
CA PHE A 8 6.83 9.03 17.98
C PHE A 8 7.83 7.90 18.27
N PRO A 9 7.61 7.03 19.27
CA PRO A 9 8.50 5.91 19.55
C PRO A 9 8.35 4.81 18.50
N LEU A 10 9.33 4.77 17.60
CA LEU A 10 9.48 3.76 16.57
C LEU A 10 10.72 2.91 16.86
N HIS A 11 10.65 1.63 16.57
CA HIS A 11 11.79 0.74 16.50
C HIS A 11 12.08 0.46 15.02
N ARG A 12 13.26 0.86 14.55
CA ARG A 12 13.60 0.85 13.13
C ARG A 12 14.83 0.00 12.92
N PHE A 13 14.77 -0.82 11.88
CA PHE A 13 15.83 -1.71 11.45
C PHE A 13 16.02 -1.49 9.96
N ASN A 14 17.09 -0.82 9.57
CA ASN A 14 17.41 -0.55 8.17
C ASN A 14 18.71 -1.26 7.84
N ASN A 15 18.63 -2.29 7.02
CA ASN A 15 19.78 -3.06 6.57
C ASN A 15 20.45 -2.43 5.36
N GLN A 16 19.66 -1.82 4.49
CA GLN A 16 20.13 -1.24 3.24
C GLN A 16 19.40 0.06 2.94
N HIS A 17 20.15 1.03 2.46
CA HIS A 17 19.61 2.23 1.85
C HIS A 17 19.99 2.19 0.37
N PRO A 18 19.06 2.52 -0.54
CA PRO A 18 19.43 2.71 -1.92
C PRO A 18 20.56 3.75 -2.01
N PRO A 19 21.49 3.59 -2.98
CA PRO A 19 22.60 4.51 -3.12
C PRO A 19 22.10 5.96 -3.36
N PRO A 20 22.87 6.99 -2.99
CA PRO A 20 22.42 8.38 -3.07
C PRO A 20 21.92 8.86 -4.44
N GLU A 21 22.37 8.21 -5.51
CA GLU A 21 22.00 8.45 -6.90
C GLU A 21 20.78 7.66 -7.37
N TYR A 22 20.30 6.69 -6.57
CA TYR A 22 19.17 5.84 -6.95
C TYR A 22 17.95 6.68 -7.33
N SER A 23 17.36 6.39 -8.48
CA SER A 23 16.11 6.98 -8.95
C SER A 23 15.30 5.87 -9.57
N GLY A 24 14.09 5.65 -9.07
CA GLY A 24 13.32 4.47 -9.41
C GLY A 24 12.22 4.20 -8.40
N LEU A 25 11.64 3.00 -8.51
CA LEU A 25 10.58 2.57 -7.63
C LEU A 25 11.11 2.26 -6.23
N VAL A 26 10.30 2.49 -5.21
CA VAL A 26 10.51 1.93 -3.87
C VAL A 26 9.17 1.40 -3.40
N VAL A 27 9.16 0.19 -2.86
CA VAL A 27 7.94 -0.41 -2.30
C VAL A 27 7.97 -0.29 -0.78
N THR A 28 6.89 0.19 -0.19
CA THR A 28 6.66 0.14 1.25
C THR A 28 5.36 -0.60 1.52
N SER A 29 5.42 -1.65 2.33
CA SER A 29 4.27 -2.50 2.65
C SER A 29 3.96 -2.49 4.15
N ASP A 30 2.68 -2.55 4.50
CA ASP A 30 2.30 -3.09 5.81
C ASP A 30 2.57 -4.60 5.88
N ILE A 31 2.65 -5.14 7.09
CA ILE A 31 2.84 -6.55 7.38
C ILE A 31 1.51 -7.20 7.74
N ASP A 32 0.85 -6.69 8.78
CA ASP A 32 -0.35 -7.31 9.35
C ASP A 32 -1.54 -7.05 8.41
N ALA A 33 -2.38 -8.07 8.15
CA ALA A 33 -3.50 -8.04 7.21
C ALA A 33 -3.21 -7.61 5.75
N THR A 34 -1.95 -7.33 5.43
CA THR A 34 -1.44 -7.06 4.08
C THR A 34 -0.60 -8.23 3.57
N TYR A 35 0.54 -8.52 4.21
CA TYR A 35 1.41 -9.66 3.90
C TYR A 35 1.04 -10.92 4.69
N LEU A 36 0.75 -10.77 5.97
CA LEU A 36 0.42 -11.86 6.88
C LEU A 36 -1.08 -11.86 7.20
N GLN A 37 -1.67 -13.06 7.24
CA GLN A 37 -3.02 -13.29 7.76
C GLN A 37 -3.01 -13.17 9.28
N THR A 38 -2.89 -11.95 9.79
CA THR A 38 -2.87 -11.71 11.25
C THR A 38 -3.82 -10.57 11.60
N ALA A 39 -4.91 -10.94 12.27
CA ALA A 39 -5.95 -10.06 12.76
C ALA A 39 -5.64 -9.63 14.21
N VAL A 40 -4.66 -8.73 14.41
CA VAL A 40 -4.26 -8.31 15.76
C VAL A 40 -5.08 -7.11 16.23
N HIS A 41 -6.25 -7.37 16.81
CA HIS A 41 -7.17 -6.29 17.22
C HIS A 41 -7.19 -6.02 18.74
N SER A 42 -6.30 -6.67 19.50
CA SER A 42 -6.20 -6.45 20.95
C SER A 42 -4.78 -6.61 21.48
N LEU A 43 -4.48 -5.95 22.61
CA LEU A 43 -3.20 -6.13 23.32
C LEU A 43 -2.92 -7.61 23.65
N ARG A 44 -3.96 -8.41 23.90
CA ARG A 44 -3.83 -9.87 24.12
C ARG A 44 -3.52 -10.62 22.83
N GLY A 45 -4.19 -10.27 21.74
CA GLY A 45 -3.89 -10.80 20.40
C GLY A 45 -2.46 -10.50 19.99
N LEU A 46 -1.95 -9.31 20.32
CA LEU A 46 -0.59 -8.87 20.01
C LEU A 46 0.47 -9.65 20.80
N VAL A 47 0.20 -9.95 22.07
CA VAL A 47 1.06 -10.85 22.87
C VAL A 47 1.03 -12.27 22.32
N ARG A 48 -0.14 -12.79 21.94
CA ARG A 48 -0.25 -14.13 21.33
C ARG A 48 0.51 -14.21 20.01
N ALA A 49 0.29 -13.25 19.12
CA ALA A 49 0.97 -13.16 17.82
C ALA A 49 2.50 -13.04 17.96
N ALA A 50 2.99 -12.46 19.06
CA ALA A 50 4.42 -12.41 19.37
C ALA A 50 5.00 -13.73 19.92
N LEU A 51 4.15 -14.64 20.40
CA LEU A 51 4.54 -15.98 20.86
C LEU A 51 4.41 -17.04 19.76
N GLU A 52 3.60 -16.77 18.73
CA GLU A 52 3.53 -17.61 17.53
C GLU A 52 4.90 -17.70 16.86
N LYS A 53 5.23 -18.91 16.41
CA LYS A 53 6.48 -19.15 15.69
C LYS A 53 6.40 -18.64 14.26
N ALA A 54 7.56 -18.43 13.64
CA ALA A 54 7.62 -17.96 12.26
C ALA A 54 6.86 -18.89 11.31
N GLU A 55 7.00 -20.20 11.47
CA GLU A 55 6.35 -21.22 10.63
C GLU A 55 4.82 -21.26 10.79
N GLU A 56 4.30 -20.74 11.91
CA GLU A 56 2.86 -20.70 12.20
C GLU A 56 2.20 -19.48 11.54
N LYS A 57 2.98 -18.48 11.12
CA LYS A 57 2.47 -17.28 10.46
C LYS A 57 2.09 -17.60 9.03
N ARG A 58 0.83 -17.35 8.67
CA ARG A 58 0.29 -17.60 7.33
C ARG A 58 0.39 -16.33 6.49
N THR A 59 0.80 -16.49 5.24
CA THR A 59 0.79 -15.41 4.25
C THR A 59 -0.59 -15.24 3.66
N ILE A 60 -0.95 -14.01 3.32
CA ILE A 60 -2.12 -13.78 2.49
C ILE A 60 -1.89 -14.41 1.11
N PRO A 61 -2.83 -15.23 0.58
CA PRO A 61 -2.67 -15.90 -0.70
C PRO A 61 -2.39 -14.88 -1.82
N GLY A 62 -1.43 -15.18 -2.68
CA GLY A 62 -1.00 -14.29 -3.77
C GLY A 62 -0.14 -13.11 -3.32
N MET A 63 -0.05 -12.77 -2.03
CA MET A 63 0.69 -11.58 -1.62
C MET A 63 2.21 -11.75 -1.65
N LEU A 64 2.69 -12.95 -1.31
CA LEU A 64 4.11 -13.27 -1.39
C LEU A 64 4.68 -13.15 -2.82
N PRO A 65 4.05 -13.73 -3.87
CA PRO A 65 4.54 -13.53 -5.24
C PRO A 65 4.50 -12.06 -5.69
N ILE A 66 3.57 -11.23 -5.20
CA ILE A 66 3.59 -9.79 -5.49
C ILE A 66 4.79 -9.09 -4.87
N LEU A 67 5.07 -9.35 -3.59
CA LEU A 67 6.22 -8.73 -2.91
C LEU A 67 7.54 -9.15 -3.58
N ARG A 68 7.64 -10.41 -4.02
CA ARG A 68 8.79 -10.90 -4.79
C ARG A 68 8.87 -10.26 -6.17
N ALA A 69 7.79 -10.21 -6.94
CA ALA A 69 7.78 -9.59 -8.27
C ALA A 69 8.14 -8.10 -8.21
N PHE A 70 7.65 -7.36 -7.22
CA PHE A 70 8.12 -6.01 -6.98
C PHE A 70 9.61 -5.99 -6.62
N ARG A 71 10.06 -6.81 -5.67
CA ARG A 71 11.48 -6.83 -5.27
C ARG A 71 12.41 -7.13 -6.45
N ASP A 72 12.08 -8.13 -7.23
CA ASP A 72 12.90 -8.58 -8.36
C ASP A 72 12.86 -7.57 -9.51
N GLY A 73 11.71 -6.92 -9.72
CA GLY A 73 11.48 -6.03 -10.83
C GLY A 73 11.37 -6.77 -12.17
N ILE A 74 11.07 -6.04 -13.24
CA ILE A 74 11.12 -6.60 -14.60
C ILE A 74 12.57 -6.72 -15.09
N PRO A 75 12.88 -7.60 -16.06
CA PRO A 75 14.25 -7.82 -16.53
C PRO A 75 15.01 -6.58 -17.04
N SER A 76 14.32 -5.48 -17.32
CA SER A 76 14.95 -4.21 -17.70
C SER A 76 15.50 -3.42 -16.51
N TYR A 77 15.21 -3.83 -15.27
CA TYR A 77 15.75 -3.22 -14.07
C TYR A 77 17.12 -3.83 -13.78
N GLU A 78 18.12 -2.97 -13.62
CA GLU A 78 19.51 -3.39 -13.36
C GLU A 78 19.72 -3.80 -11.90
N GLU A 79 18.89 -3.31 -10.99
CA GLU A 79 18.95 -3.53 -9.55
C GLU A 79 17.58 -3.94 -9.00
N GLN A 80 17.59 -4.68 -7.89
CA GLN A 80 16.36 -5.00 -7.16
C GLN A 80 15.67 -3.73 -6.65
N ILE A 81 14.33 -3.73 -6.65
CA ILE A 81 13.55 -2.62 -6.12
C ILE A 81 13.65 -2.62 -4.58
N PRO A 82 14.01 -1.49 -3.93
CA PRO A 82 14.02 -1.42 -2.49
C PRO A 82 12.64 -1.72 -1.88
N LEU A 83 12.62 -2.61 -0.87
CA LEU A 83 11.42 -3.09 -0.20
C LEU A 83 11.50 -2.82 1.31
N TYR A 84 10.60 -1.96 1.77
CA TYR A 84 10.47 -1.56 3.17
C TYR A 84 9.16 -2.05 3.77
N PHE A 85 9.16 -2.25 5.09
CA PHE A 85 7.96 -2.58 5.85
C PHE A 85 7.68 -1.57 6.97
N VAL A 86 6.41 -1.24 7.17
CA VAL A 86 5.94 -0.40 8.28
C VAL A 86 4.76 -1.08 8.96
N SER A 87 4.89 -1.47 10.23
CA SER A 87 3.85 -2.22 10.94
C SER A 87 3.58 -1.70 12.35
N ALA A 88 2.33 -1.88 12.79
CA ALA A 88 1.88 -1.60 14.15
C ALA A 88 2.35 -2.65 15.17
N SER A 89 2.89 -3.78 14.69
CA SER A 89 3.44 -4.84 15.52
C SER A 89 4.54 -4.33 16.45
N PRO A 90 4.67 -4.91 17.66
CA PRO A 90 5.61 -4.44 18.65
C PRO A 90 7.05 -4.89 18.32
N PRO A 91 8.09 -4.26 18.86
CA PRO A 91 9.47 -4.56 18.51
C PRO A 91 9.90 -5.99 18.84
N GLN A 92 9.23 -6.63 19.81
CA GLN A 92 9.45 -8.02 20.19
C GLN A 92 9.17 -8.99 19.04
N MET A 93 8.31 -8.63 18.09
CA MET A 93 7.99 -9.45 16.93
C MET A 93 9.07 -9.40 15.85
N LEU A 94 10.02 -8.45 15.89
CA LEU A 94 11.01 -8.27 14.83
C LEU A 94 11.74 -9.57 14.48
N LYS A 95 12.18 -10.33 15.48
CA LYS A 95 12.90 -11.58 15.26
C LYS A 95 12.03 -12.61 14.51
N VAL A 96 10.78 -12.77 14.92
CA VAL A 96 9.85 -13.73 14.31
C VAL A 96 9.48 -13.29 12.89
N LEU A 97 9.27 -12.00 12.68
CA LEU A 97 8.96 -11.43 11.37
C LEU A 97 10.13 -11.61 10.39
N VAL A 98 11.36 -11.30 10.81
CA VAL A 98 12.55 -11.52 9.98
C VAL A 98 12.73 -13.00 9.66
N GLN A 99 12.58 -13.89 10.65
CA GLN A 99 12.63 -15.34 10.41
C GLN A 99 11.55 -15.81 9.42
N LYS A 100 10.32 -15.25 9.49
CA LYS A 100 9.27 -15.57 8.53
C LYS A 100 9.63 -15.08 7.12
N MET A 101 10.13 -13.85 6.99
CA MET A 101 10.58 -13.31 5.72
C MET A 101 11.72 -14.15 5.12
N GLU A 102 12.66 -14.63 5.95
CA GLU A 102 13.73 -15.55 5.51
C GLU A 102 13.17 -16.89 5.00
N LEU A 103 12.21 -17.50 5.71
CA LEU A 103 11.53 -18.73 5.25
C LEU A 103 10.82 -18.50 3.92
N ASP A 104 10.27 -17.31 3.73
CA ASP A 104 9.61 -16.88 2.49
C ASP A 104 10.60 -16.37 1.43
N GLN A 105 11.91 -16.46 1.65
CA GLN A 105 12.94 -15.96 0.73
C GLN A 105 12.68 -14.50 0.32
N LEU A 106 12.17 -13.70 1.25
CA LEU A 106 11.86 -12.29 1.07
C LEU A 106 12.85 -11.48 1.89
N VAL A 107 13.62 -10.61 1.24
CA VAL A 107 14.60 -9.76 1.90
C VAL A 107 14.06 -8.35 2.00
N ALA A 108 13.90 -7.85 3.23
CA ALA A 108 13.54 -6.47 3.49
C ALA A 108 14.79 -5.59 3.65
N ASP A 109 14.79 -4.42 3.02
CA ASP A 109 15.84 -3.42 3.20
C ASP A 109 15.65 -2.61 4.49
N GLY A 110 14.40 -2.51 4.97
CA GLY A 110 14.13 -2.00 6.29
C GLY A 110 12.74 -2.32 6.83
N ILE A 111 12.64 -2.35 8.15
CA ILE A 111 11.42 -2.64 8.91
C ILE A 111 11.27 -1.58 10.00
N THR A 112 10.12 -0.89 10.01
CA THR A 112 9.74 0.06 11.06
C THR A 112 8.55 -0.47 11.85
N LEU A 113 8.73 -0.64 13.15
CA LEU A 113 7.75 -1.17 14.10
C LEU A 113 7.34 -0.09 15.11
N LYS A 114 6.08 -0.13 15.56
CA LYS A 114 5.58 0.71 16.66
C LYS A 114 6.18 0.24 17.99
N ASP A 115 6.65 1.14 18.86
CA ASP A 115 7.09 0.78 20.21
C ASP A 115 6.07 1.25 21.28
N PRO A 116 5.03 0.43 21.56
CA PRO A 116 3.98 0.78 22.52
C PRO A 116 4.48 0.81 23.97
N LEU A 117 5.56 0.08 24.31
CA LEU A 117 6.11 0.08 25.67
C LEU A 117 6.74 1.42 26.05
N ARG A 118 7.40 2.09 25.09
CA ARG A 118 7.88 3.46 25.29
C ARG A 118 6.74 4.46 25.43
N LEU A 119 5.59 4.26 24.75
CA LEU A 119 4.39 5.09 24.93
C LEU A 119 3.81 4.93 26.34
N LEU A 120 3.69 3.68 26.81
CA LEU A 120 3.15 3.37 28.13
C LEU A 120 4.03 3.94 29.25
N ARG A 121 5.36 3.79 29.17
CA ARG A 121 6.31 4.35 30.15
C ARG A 121 6.26 5.88 30.22
N ARG A 122 5.78 6.56 29.17
CA ARG A 122 5.62 8.02 29.12
C ARG A 122 4.24 8.50 29.59
N GLY A 123 3.36 7.60 30.05
CA GLY A 123 2.02 7.94 30.50
C GLY A 123 1.05 8.34 29.36
N ARG A 124 1.38 8.04 28.11
CA ARG A 124 0.64 8.48 26.92
C ARG A 124 -0.29 7.40 26.37
N ILE A 125 -1.23 6.96 27.20
CA ILE A 125 -2.12 5.82 26.91
C ILE A 125 -3.06 6.10 25.73
N THR A 126 -3.45 7.36 25.51
CA THR A 126 -4.28 7.79 24.37
C THR A 126 -3.58 7.60 23.02
N GLN A 127 -2.25 7.79 22.97
CA GLN A 127 -1.44 7.64 21.75
C GLN A 127 -1.20 6.18 21.35
N ILE A 128 -1.41 5.25 22.27
CA ILE A 128 -1.37 3.81 21.96
C ILE A 128 -2.50 3.48 20.95
N LYS A 129 -3.64 4.19 21.03
CA LYS A 129 -4.79 4.05 20.13
C LYS A 129 -4.69 4.88 18.83
N GLN A 130 -3.64 5.66 18.63
CA GLN A 130 -3.43 6.44 17.41
C GLN A 130 -2.59 5.64 16.42
N HIS A 131 -3.26 4.92 15.52
CA HIS A 131 -2.62 4.11 14.48
C HIS A 131 -2.16 4.96 13.29
N VAL A 132 -2.82 6.09 13.03
CA VAL A 132 -2.50 6.98 11.91
C VAL A 132 -1.13 7.65 12.03
N LEU A 133 -0.84 8.24 13.20
CA LEU A 133 0.35 9.07 13.37
C LEU A 133 1.67 8.29 13.31
N TYR A 134 1.70 7.04 13.78
CA TYR A 134 2.95 6.27 13.77
C TYR A 134 3.37 5.92 12.34
N LYS A 135 2.44 5.45 11.50
CA LYS A 135 2.71 5.01 10.14
C LYS A 135 3.07 6.21 9.27
N LEU A 136 2.34 7.33 9.40
CA LEU A 136 2.72 8.58 8.75
C LEU A 136 4.12 9.05 9.14
N THR A 137 4.45 9.03 10.45
CA THR A 137 5.80 9.37 10.92
C THR A 137 6.86 8.44 10.33
N ALA A 138 6.58 7.14 10.26
CA ALA A 138 7.49 6.14 9.70
C ALA A 138 7.75 6.36 8.20
N LEU A 139 6.70 6.60 7.40
CA LEU A 139 6.82 6.91 5.96
C LEU A 139 7.65 8.18 5.73
N LEU A 140 7.37 9.23 6.49
CA LEU A 140 8.11 10.49 6.41
C LEU A 140 9.58 10.33 6.85
N LEU A 141 9.87 9.51 7.85
CA LEU A 141 11.25 9.20 8.26
C LEU A 141 12.00 8.32 7.26
N ASN A 142 11.32 7.34 6.66
CA ASN A 142 11.93 6.51 5.61
C ASN A 142 12.33 7.40 4.42
N ARG A 143 11.45 8.34 4.02
CA ARG A 143 11.78 9.40 3.05
C ARG A 143 12.96 10.27 3.51
N CYS A 144 12.89 10.75 4.76
CA CYS A 144 13.96 11.23 5.65
C CYS A 144 15.39 10.73 5.37
N GLU A 145 15.53 9.44 5.14
CA GLU A 145 16.84 8.77 5.13
C GLU A 145 17.38 8.49 3.73
N ARG A 146 16.51 8.57 2.72
CA ARG A 146 16.93 8.49 1.32
C ARG A 146 17.66 9.77 0.93
N ALA A 147 18.48 9.75 -0.11
CA ALA A 147 19.15 10.95 -0.58
C ALA A 147 18.16 11.95 -1.21
N SER A 148 18.32 13.24 -0.94
CA SER A 148 17.41 14.29 -1.42
C SER A 148 17.49 14.55 -2.94
N GLY A 149 18.53 14.04 -3.60
CA GLY A 149 18.72 14.17 -5.06
C GLY A 149 17.94 13.13 -5.88
N SER A 150 17.48 12.05 -5.23
CA SER A 150 16.77 10.93 -5.85
C SER A 150 15.36 11.31 -6.30
N ALA A 151 14.99 10.92 -7.52
CA ALA A 151 13.60 10.95 -7.97
C ALA A 151 12.95 9.59 -7.68
N ILE A 152 12.40 9.43 -6.46
CA ILE A 152 11.79 8.18 -6.00
C ILE A 152 10.31 8.15 -6.35
N GLU A 153 9.85 7.01 -6.86
CA GLU A 153 8.44 6.72 -7.08
C GLU A 153 7.99 5.63 -6.10
N GLU A 154 7.09 5.95 -5.17
CA GLU A 154 6.71 5.00 -4.12
C GLU A 154 5.45 4.21 -4.45
N ILE A 155 5.52 2.89 -4.28
CA ILE A 155 4.37 1.99 -4.24
C ILE A 155 4.07 1.70 -2.77
N LEU A 156 2.84 1.95 -2.35
CA LEU A 156 2.38 1.72 -0.98
C LEU A 156 1.39 0.57 -0.95
N LEU A 157 1.70 -0.48 -0.19
CA LEU A 157 0.83 -1.66 0.00
C LEU A 157 0.25 -1.63 1.42
N GLY A 158 -1.06 -1.75 1.52
CA GLY A 158 -1.77 -1.83 2.79
C GLY A 158 -3.09 -2.58 2.64
N ASP A 159 -3.88 -2.54 3.70
CA ASP A 159 -5.18 -3.22 3.77
C ASP A 159 -6.30 -2.29 4.24
N ASP A 160 -7.51 -2.82 4.27
CA ASP A 160 -8.74 -2.09 4.57
C ASP A 160 -9.10 -2.03 6.06
N SER A 161 -8.22 -2.51 6.94
CA SER A 161 -8.57 -2.69 8.36
C SER A 161 -8.75 -1.41 9.16
N GLU A 162 -7.88 -0.41 9.03
CA GLU A 162 -7.95 0.73 9.96
C GLU A 162 -7.79 2.10 9.30
N SER A 163 -6.68 2.35 8.62
CA SER A 163 -6.35 3.72 8.19
C SER A 163 -5.36 3.81 7.02
N ASP A 164 -5.01 2.70 6.36
CA ASP A 164 -3.92 2.72 5.37
C ASP A 164 -4.24 3.57 4.17
N ALA A 165 -5.48 3.50 3.67
CA ALA A 165 -5.96 4.39 2.62
C ALA A 165 -5.82 5.87 3.04
N GLU A 166 -6.31 6.22 4.22
CA GLU A 166 -6.27 7.57 4.78
C GLU A 166 -4.82 8.08 4.96
N ILE A 167 -3.94 7.24 5.50
CA ILE A 167 -2.53 7.54 5.77
C ILE A 167 -1.76 7.73 4.47
N TYR A 168 -1.91 6.79 3.52
CA TYR A 168 -1.17 6.81 2.26
C TYR A 168 -1.62 7.96 1.37
N LEU A 169 -2.92 8.28 1.33
CA LEU A 169 -3.43 9.45 0.62
C LEU A 169 -2.93 10.77 1.25
N LEU A 170 -2.93 10.87 2.58
CA LEU A 170 -2.37 12.04 3.27
C LEU A 170 -0.86 12.18 2.98
N TYR A 171 -0.12 11.07 3.03
CA TYR A 171 1.30 11.04 2.70
C TYR A 171 1.57 11.49 1.25
N ALA A 172 0.81 10.97 0.29
CA ALA A 172 0.90 11.40 -1.11
C ALA A 172 0.69 12.91 -1.26
N ARG A 173 -0.33 13.48 -0.60
CA ARG A 173 -0.61 14.93 -0.62
C ARG A 173 0.51 15.76 -0.01
N ILE A 174 1.16 15.26 1.04
CA ILE A 174 2.34 15.93 1.63
C ILE A 174 3.48 16.00 0.61
N LEU A 175 3.74 14.89 -0.10
CA LEU A 175 4.82 14.81 -1.10
C LEU A 175 4.56 15.69 -2.33
N GLU A 176 3.30 15.88 -2.71
CA GLU A 176 2.92 16.76 -3.82
C GLU A 176 2.84 18.26 -3.44
N GLU A 177 3.21 18.62 -2.20
CA GLU A 177 3.20 19.99 -1.66
C GLU A 177 1.82 20.69 -1.69
N HIS A 178 0.72 19.92 -1.76
CA HIS A 178 -0.64 20.44 -1.84
C HIS A 178 -1.19 21.01 -0.52
N LEU A 179 -0.44 20.94 0.58
CA LEU A 179 -0.87 21.34 1.92
C LEU A 179 0.01 22.47 2.46
N SER A 180 -0.63 23.57 2.84
CA SER A 180 0.03 24.63 3.62
C SER A 180 0.39 24.13 5.02
N GLU A 181 1.34 24.80 5.68
CA GLU A 181 1.69 24.47 7.08
C GLU A 181 0.47 24.54 8.01
N LYS A 182 -0.43 25.49 7.79
CA LYS A 182 -1.65 25.63 8.58
C LYS A 182 -2.53 24.38 8.43
N GLU A 183 -2.77 23.94 7.19
CA GLU A 183 -3.55 22.73 6.91
C GLU A 183 -2.88 21.49 7.50
N LEU A 184 -1.54 21.36 7.39
CA LEU A 184 -0.81 20.25 8.03
C LEU A 184 -0.97 20.24 9.55
N ARG A 185 -0.91 21.40 10.20
CA ARG A 185 -1.11 21.51 11.65
C ARG A 185 -2.52 21.11 12.05
N GLU A 186 -3.53 21.60 11.33
CA GLU A 186 -4.94 21.25 11.55
C GLU A 186 -5.15 19.75 11.38
N THR A 187 -4.66 19.16 10.29
CA THR A 187 -4.73 17.71 10.06
C THR A 187 -4.01 16.93 11.18
N PHE A 188 -2.79 17.32 11.58
CA PHE A 188 -2.09 16.61 12.66
C PHE A 188 -2.81 16.72 14.00
N ASP A 189 -3.45 17.86 14.28
CA ASP A 189 -4.27 18.06 15.48
C ASP A 189 -5.51 17.16 15.49
N GLU A 190 -6.22 17.06 14.35
CA GLU A 190 -7.36 16.15 14.16
C GLU A 190 -6.97 14.68 14.32
N LEU A 191 -5.75 14.31 13.89
CA LEU A 191 -5.16 13.00 14.14
C LEU A 191 -4.73 12.78 15.61
N GLY A 192 -4.87 13.81 16.44
CA GLY A 192 -4.58 13.81 17.87
C GLY A 192 -3.10 13.93 18.20
N ALA A 193 -2.29 14.50 17.31
CA ALA A 193 -0.87 14.74 17.56
C ALA A 193 -0.69 15.84 18.60
N THR A 194 0.17 15.62 19.58
CA THR A 194 0.57 16.66 20.52
C THR A 194 1.34 17.77 19.81
N SER A 195 1.37 18.98 20.35
CA SER A 195 2.12 20.10 19.74
C SER A 195 3.59 19.73 19.45
N ARG A 196 4.24 18.94 20.31
CA ARG A 196 5.60 18.45 20.07
C ARG A 196 5.68 17.47 18.89
N GLU A 197 4.70 16.59 18.71
CA GLU A 197 4.65 15.69 17.56
C GLU A 197 4.38 16.44 16.26
N GLN A 198 3.46 17.43 16.30
CA GLN A 198 3.20 18.30 15.16
C GLN A 198 4.49 18.99 14.69
N GLU A 199 5.30 19.56 15.59
CA GLU A 199 6.58 20.17 15.21
C GLU A 199 7.53 19.17 14.54
N ASN A 200 7.64 17.95 15.06
CA ASN A 200 8.51 16.92 14.46
C ASN A 200 7.99 16.48 13.09
N LEU A 201 6.68 16.27 12.96
CA LEU A 201 6.03 15.89 11.70
C LEU A 201 6.17 16.97 10.65
N LEU A 202 6.03 18.24 11.00
CA LEU A 202 6.22 19.36 10.09
C LEU A 202 7.65 19.45 9.57
N VAL A 203 8.65 19.23 10.43
CA VAL A 203 10.06 19.17 10.00
C VAL A 203 10.27 18.08 8.96
N LEU A 204 9.68 16.91 9.16
CA LEU A 204 9.78 15.80 8.21
C LEU A 204 9.00 16.06 6.91
N ALA A 205 7.77 16.57 7.02
CA ALA A 205 6.89 16.87 5.89
C ALA A 205 7.49 17.92 4.94
N ARG A 206 8.16 18.94 5.50
CA ARG A 206 8.81 20.02 4.73
C ARG A 206 10.07 19.62 3.99
N ARG A 207 10.56 18.39 4.14
CA ARG A 207 11.69 17.93 3.35
C ARG A 207 11.35 18.11 1.86
N GLN A 208 12.21 18.83 1.15
CA GLN A 208 12.12 18.97 -0.30
C GLN A 208 12.92 17.86 -0.96
N ASP A 209 12.25 17.07 -1.79
CA ASP A 209 12.85 16.13 -2.73
C ASP A 209 11.88 15.89 -3.88
N LYS A 210 12.30 15.13 -4.89
CA LYS A 210 11.48 14.83 -6.07
C LYS A 210 10.65 13.55 -5.90
N SER A 211 10.49 13.08 -4.66
CA SER A 211 9.77 11.83 -4.40
C SER A 211 8.28 12.04 -4.56
N ARG A 212 7.58 11.05 -5.09
CA ARG A 212 6.11 11.03 -5.15
C ARG A 212 5.59 9.64 -4.84
N VAL A 213 4.34 9.58 -4.39
CA VAL A 213 3.60 8.31 -4.39
C VAL A 213 3.12 8.06 -5.81
N LYS A 214 3.49 6.89 -6.34
CA LYS A 214 3.15 6.46 -7.69
C LYS A 214 1.86 5.66 -7.73
N ARG A 215 1.67 4.77 -6.76
CA ARG A 215 0.49 3.91 -6.64
C ARG A 215 0.28 3.50 -5.19
N ILE A 216 -0.97 3.39 -4.79
CA ILE A 216 -1.42 2.86 -3.51
C ILE A 216 -2.29 1.64 -3.80
N TYR A 217 -1.96 0.51 -3.22
CA TYR A 217 -2.81 -0.68 -3.23
C TYR A 217 -3.37 -0.91 -1.84
N ILE A 218 -4.69 -0.93 -1.75
CA ILE A 218 -5.43 -1.30 -0.54
C ILE A 218 -6.10 -2.64 -0.82
N HIS A 219 -5.57 -3.70 -0.22
CA HIS A 219 -6.13 -5.03 -0.30
C HIS A 219 -7.32 -5.15 0.66
N ARG A 220 -8.51 -5.46 0.14
CA ARG A 220 -9.75 -5.52 0.94
C ARG A 220 -9.91 -6.85 1.70
N THR A 221 -8.97 -7.15 2.58
CA THR A 221 -8.91 -8.38 3.36
C THR A 221 -10.14 -8.58 4.26
N PHE A 222 -10.75 -7.49 4.74
CA PHE A 222 -11.95 -7.48 5.59
C PHE A 222 -13.25 -7.20 4.81
N ALA A 223 -13.20 -7.17 3.48
CA ALA A 223 -14.33 -6.84 2.63
C ALA A 223 -14.99 -5.48 2.93
N ARG A 224 -14.20 -4.48 3.36
CA ARG A 224 -14.68 -3.08 3.45
C ARG A 224 -15.17 -2.66 2.06
N LYS A 225 -16.34 -2.02 2.06
CA LYS A 225 -16.93 -1.49 0.82
C LYS A 225 -16.04 -0.38 0.25
N VAL A 226 -15.94 -0.32 -1.07
CA VAL A 226 -15.11 0.69 -1.75
C VAL A 226 -15.63 2.10 -1.44
N GLU A 227 -16.94 2.24 -1.31
CA GLU A 227 -17.61 3.50 -1.00
C GLU A 227 -17.30 4.00 0.42
N ASP A 228 -16.87 3.12 1.32
CA ASP A 228 -16.47 3.49 2.67
C ASP A 228 -15.02 4.00 2.71
N LEU A 229 -14.23 3.82 1.65
CA LEU A 229 -12.86 4.34 1.56
C LEU A 229 -12.86 5.84 1.24
N PRO A 230 -11.81 6.58 1.63
CA PRO A 230 -11.72 8.00 1.31
C PRO A 230 -11.73 8.25 -0.20
N SER A 231 -12.38 9.33 -0.62
CA SER A 231 -12.39 9.78 -2.02
C SER A 231 -10.96 9.91 -2.57
N HIS A 232 -10.70 9.26 -3.70
CA HIS A 232 -9.37 9.15 -4.30
C HIS A 232 -9.42 9.16 -5.83
N SER A 233 -8.28 9.43 -6.46
CA SER A 233 -8.12 9.21 -7.89
C SER A 233 -7.90 7.72 -8.16
N PRO A 234 -8.60 7.12 -9.15
CA PRO A 234 -8.34 5.74 -9.56
C PRO A 234 -6.96 5.54 -10.19
N ASP A 235 -6.26 6.62 -10.58
CA ASP A 235 -4.87 6.57 -11.04
C ASP A 235 -3.87 6.47 -9.88
N LEU A 236 -4.24 6.94 -8.68
CA LEU A 236 -3.36 6.93 -7.51
C LEU A 236 -3.60 5.71 -6.62
N LEU A 237 -4.86 5.34 -6.37
CA LEU A 237 -5.22 4.27 -5.44
C LEU A 237 -6.11 3.23 -6.11
N LEU A 238 -5.77 1.95 -5.89
CA LEU A 238 -6.60 0.81 -6.22
C LEU A 238 -7.08 0.14 -4.92
N ALA A 239 -8.40 0.18 -4.69
CA ALA A 239 -9.07 -0.65 -3.71
C ALA A 239 -9.30 -2.05 -4.31
N ALA A 240 -8.29 -2.90 -4.18
CA ALA A 240 -8.25 -4.23 -4.78
C ALA A 240 -9.08 -5.22 -3.97
N LYS A 241 -9.79 -6.13 -4.66
CA LYS A 241 -10.50 -7.25 -4.02
C LYS A 241 -9.53 -8.20 -3.36
N ASP A 242 -8.46 -8.51 -4.08
CA ASP A 242 -7.48 -9.52 -3.74
C ASP A 242 -6.13 -9.18 -4.38
N ALA A 243 -5.13 -10.01 -4.10
CA ALA A 243 -3.82 -9.93 -4.72
C ALA A 243 -3.89 -10.01 -6.26
N PHE A 244 -4.86 -10.73 -6.84
CA PHE A 244 -4.92 -10.89 -8.29
C PHE A 244 -5.20 -9.56 -9.00
N GLN A 245 -6.13 -8.74 -8.50
CA GLN A 245 -6.35 -7.40 -9.05
C GLN A 245 -5.12 -6.49 -8.93
N ILE A 246 -4.35 -6.59 -7.84
CA ILE A 246 -3.09 -5.87 -7.68
C ILE A 246 -2.09 -6.30 -8.76
N ALA A 247 -1.98 -7.60 -9.03
CA ALA A 247 -1.06 -8.13 -10.02
C ALA A 247 -1.43 -7.68 -11.44
N ILE A 248 -2.72 -7.69 -11.80
CA ILE A 248 -3.20 -7.20 -13.11
C ILE A 248 -2.87 -5.71 -13.26
N ASP A 249 -3.14 -4.90 -12.24
CA ASP A 249 -2.83 -3.46 -12.27
C ASP A 249 -1.32 -3.19 -12.41
N ALA A 250 -0.49 -3.92 -11.68
CA ALA A 250 0.97 -3.83 -11.80
C ALA A 250 1.47 -4.26 -13.20
N TYR A 251 0.79 -5.22 -13.84
CA TYR A 251 1.06 -5.60 -15.23
C TYR A 251 0.66 -4.48 -16.21
N VAL A 252 -0.50 -3.86 -16.02
CA VAL A 252 -0.95 -2.70 -16.81
C VAL A 252 0.05 -1.54 -16.73
N HIS A 253 0.66 -1.33 -15.55
CA HIS A 253 1.70 -0.32 -15.36
C HIS A 253 3.10 -0.75 -15.86
N GLY A 254 3.25 -1.98 -16.34
CA GLY A 254 4.53 -2.51 -16.81
C GLY A 254 5.54 -2.79 -15.72
N TRP A 255 5.11 -2.92 -14.46
CA TRP A 255 5.97 -3.32 -13.34
C TRP A 255 6.05 -4.83 -13.19
N PHE A 256 5.04 -5.55 -13.71
CA PHE A 256 4.94 -6.99 -13.68
C PHE A 256 4.92 -7.53 -15.11
N THR A 257 5.41 -8.75 -15.29
CA THR A 257 5.19 -9.55 -16.49
C THR A 257 3.90 -10.37 -16.36
N LEU A 258 3.43 -10.94 -17.46
CA LEU A 258 2.31 -11.89 -17.43
C LEU A 258 2.63 -13.15 -16.59
N GLN A 259 3.90 -13.54 -16.54
CA GLN A 259 4.36 -14.64 -15.66
C GLN A 259 4.20 -14.28 -14.18
N ASP A 260 4.40 -13.02 -13.80
CA ASP A 260 4.20 -12.58 -12.41
C ASP A 260 2.71 -12.62 -12.04
N VAL A 261 1.84 -12.18 -12.94
CA VAL A 261 0.37 -12.31 -12.79
C VAL A 261 -0.02 -13.78 -12.60
N ARG A 262 0.56 -14.68 -13.40
CA ARG A 262 0.35 -16.13 -13.30
C ARG A 262 0.84 -16.70 -11.96
N ASN A 263 2.00 -16.28 -11.48
CA ASN A 263 2.54 -16.72 -10.19
C ASN A 263 1.60 -16.33 -9.03
N VAL A 264 0.95 -15.16 -9.12
CA VAL A 264 -0.08 -14.74 -8.16
C VAL A 264 -1.33 -15.61 -8.30
N ALA A 265 -1.79 -15.86 -9.53
CA ALA A 265 -2.99 -16.66 -9.77
C ALA A 265 -2.87 -18.10 -9.24
N LEU A 266 -1.68 -18.70 -9.32
CA LEU A 266 -1.42 -20.07 -8.83
C LEU A 266 -1.55 -20.22 -7.31
N GLU A 267 -1.51 -19.12 -6.55
CA GLU A 267 -1.75 -19.12 -5.10
C GLU A 267 -3.23 -18.98 -4.73
N LEU A 268 -4.11 -18.79 -5.72
CA LEU A 268 -5.54 -18.54 -5.53
C LEU A 268 -6.37 -19.68 -6.13
N ASP A 269 -7.51 -19.97 -5.50
CA ASP A 269 -8.47 -20.91 -6.07
C ASP A 269 -9.26 -20.27 -7.23
N VAL A 270 -9.82 -21.12 -8.09
CA VAL A 270 -10.57 -20.70 -9.29
C VAL A 270 -11.77 -19.82 -8.96
N LEU A 271 -12.41 -20.00 -7.79
CA LEU A 271 -13.56 -19.18 -7.37
C LEU A 271 -13.11 -17.75 -7.06
N THR A 272 -11.98 -17.62 -6.38
CA THR A 272 -11.38 -16.33 -6.06
C THR A 272 -10.98 -15.59 -7.34
N LEU A 273 -10.32 -16.28 -8.28
CA LEU A 273 -9.94 -15.70 -9.58
C LEU A 273 -11.16 -15.23 -10.39
N ALA A 274 -12.19 -16.07 -10.50
CA ALA A 274 -13.43 -15.72 -11.21
C ALA A 274 -14.15 -14.53 -10.56
N SER A 275 -14.26 -14.53 -9.23
CA SER A 275 -14.87 -13.42 -8.48
C SER A 275 -14.06 -12.12 -8.61
N SER A 276 -12.74 -12.23 -8.66
CA SER A 276 -11.81 -11.12 -8.88
C SER A 276 -12.03 -10.45 -10.23
N ILE A 277 -12.11 -11.24 -11.31
CA ILE A 277 -12.34 -10.73 -12.67
C ILE A 277 -13.74 -10.16 -12.83
N LYS A 278 -14.76 -10.84 -12.30
CA LYS A 278 -16.14 -10.36 -12.32
C LYS A 278 -16.25 -8.98 -11.67
N GLU A 279 -15.69 -8.80 -10.47
CA GLU A 279 -15.73 -7.50 -9.80
C GLU A 279 -14.90 -6.44 -10.55
N ALA A 280 -13.76 -6.83 -11.13
CA ALA A 280 -12.94 -5.90 -11.92
C ALA A 280 -13.69 -5.39 -13.16
N GLN A 281 -14.49 -6.24 -13.81
CA GLN A 281 -15.34 -5.87 -14.94
C GLN A 281 -16.50 -4.98 -14.51
N GLU A 282 -17.20 -5.33 -13.42
CA GLU A 282 -18.32 -4.56 -12.87
C GLU A 282 -17.90 -3.14 -12.46
N ARG A 283 -16.66 -2.98 -11.99
CA ARG A 283 -16.08 -1.69 -11.59
C ARG A 283 -15.27 -1.02 -12.69
N GLU A 284 -15.20 -1.60 -13.89
CA GLU A 284 -14.43 -1.11 -15.04
C GLU A 284 -12.96 -0.80 -14.67
N LEU A 285 -12.33 -1.64 -13.84
CA LEU A 285 -10.97 -1.40 -13.34
C LEU A 285 -9.91 -1.51 -14.43
N PHE A 286 -10.12 -2.42 -15.38
CA PHE A 286 -9.19 -2.74 -16.45
C PHE A 286 -9.91 -2.74 -17.79
N HIS A 287 -9.17 -2.41 -18.86
CA HIS A 287 -9.71 -2.50 -20.21
C HIS A 287 -9.93 -3.97 -20.60
N GLU A 288 -10.93 -4.22 -21.46
CA GLU A 288 -11.41 -5.57 -21.80
C GLU A 288 -10.32 -6.46 -22.43
N ASP A 289 -9.43 -5.86 -23.23
CA ASP A 289 -8.27 -6.54 -23.85
C ASP A 289 -7.24 -7.07 -22.82
N ILE A 290 -7.05 -6.36 -21.70
CA ILE A 290 -6.20 -6.81 -20.61
C ILE A 290 -6.82 -8.03 -19.93
N ILE A 291 -8.13 -7.98 -19.66
CA ILE A 291 -8.86 -9.11 -19.08
C ILE A 291 -8.80 -10.32 -20.01
N GLU A 292 -9.01 -10.13 -21.31
CA GLU A 292 -8.91 -11.20 -22.31
C GLU A 292 -7.49 -11.80 -22.36
N THR A 293 -6.46 -10.95 -22.34
CA THR A 293 -5.06 -11.41 -22.34
C THR A 293 -4.75 -12.25 -21.10
N VAL A 294 -5.15 -11.78 -19.91
CA VAL A 294 -4.97 -12.51 -18.65
C VAL A 294 -5.75 -13.81 -18.67
N HIS A 295 -6.99 -13.79 -19.18
CA HIS A 295 -7.81 -14.98 -19.31
C HIS A 295 -7.16 -16.06 -20.18
N GLN A 296 -6.73 -15.70 -21.40
CA GLN A 296 -6.05 -16.61 -22.32
C GLN A 296 -4.76 -17.18 -21.72
N ASP A 297 -4.02 -16.38 -20.93
CA ASP A 297 -2.83 -16.86 -20.24
C ASP A 297 -3.14 -17.90 -19.17
N LEU A 298 -4.20 -17.69 -18.37
CA LEU A 298 -4.67 -18.65 -17.37
C LEU A 298 -5.19 -19.94 -18.03
N GLU A 299 -5.96 -19.84 -19.11
CA GLU A 299 -6.43 -21.01 -19.86
C GLU A 299 -5.26 -21.83 -20.42
N SER A 300 -4.19 -21.16 -20.87
CA SER A 300 -3.00 -21.84 -21.42
C SER A 300 -2.29 -22.75 -20.40
N ILE A 301 -2.51 -22.53 -19.10
CA ILE A 301 -1.98 -23.35 -18.00
C ILE A 301 -3.06 -24.21 -17.33
N GLY A 302 -4.26 -24.29 -17.93
CA GLY A 302 -5.36 -25.14 -17.47
C GLY A 302 -6.21 -24.54 -16.35
N ILE A 303 -6.15 -23.23 -16.12
CA ILE A 303 -7.05 -22.52 -15.19
C ILE A 303 -8.21 -21.93 -16.00
N ASN A 304 -9.39 -22.55 -15.91
CA ASN A 304 -10.61 -22.05 -16.53
C ASN A 304 -11.50 -21.39 -15.47
N ILE A 305 -11.65 -20.06 -15.55
CA ILE A 305 -12.45 -19.26 -14.60
C ILE A 305 -13.93 -19.16 -15.02
N GLU A 306 -14.27 -19.39 -16.29
CA GLU A 306 -15.66 -19.30 -16.77
C GLU A 306 -16.54 -20.44 -16.24
N GLU A 307 -15.92 -21.57 -15.90
CA GLU A 307 -16.60 -22.73 -15.32
C GLU A 307 -16.81 -22.62 -13.80
N ALA A 308 -16.33 -21.55 -13.18
CA ALA A 308 -16.47 -21.33 -11.74
C ALA A 308 -17.96 -21.12 -11.38
N PRO A 309 -18.50 -21.81 -10.35
CA PRO A 309 -19.85 -21.52 -9.89
C PRO A 309 -19.97 -20.08 -9.39
N ASP A 310 -21.11 -19.45 -9.65
CA ASP A 310 -21.43 -18.08 -9.21
C ASP A 310 -21.71 -18.05 -7.70
N ILE A 311 -20.64 -18.20 -6.92
CA ILE A 311 -20.63 -18.19 -5.46
C ILE A 311 -19.55 -17.22 -5.01
N GLU A 312 -19.93 -16.26 -4.18
CA GLU A 312 -18.97 -15.29 -3.65
C GLU A 312 -18.03 -15.95 -2.62
N PRO A 313 -16.70 -15.80 -2.77
CA PRO A 313 -15.75 -16.32 -1.80
C PRO A 313 -15.93 -15.62 -0.45
N LYS A 314 -15.70 -16.35 0.64
CA LYS A 314 -15.72 -15.75 1.98
C LYS A 314 -14.57 -14.75 2.12
N PRO A 315 -14.75 -13.68 2.92
CA PRO A 315 -13.64 -12.78 3.22
C PRO A 315 -12.48 -13.55 3.85
N LEU A 316 -11.25 -13.13 3.51
CA LEU A 316 -10.03 -13.76 3.99
C LEU A 316 -9.91 -13.70 5.51
N ILE A 317 -10.31 -12.56 6.10
CA ILE A 317 -10.41 -12.40 7.55
C ILE A 317 -11.89 -12.21 7.92
N PRO A 318 -12.46 -13.01 8.84
CA PRO A 318 -13.87 -12.95 9.19
C PRO A 318 -14.30 -11.60 9.78
N GLU A 319 -15.54 -11.17 9.52
CA GLU A 319 -16.13 -9.94 10.09
C GLU A 319 -16.15 -9.93 11.64
N SER A 320 -16.22 -11.10 12.27
CA SER A 320 -16.11 -11.20 13.75
C SER A 320 -14.74 -10.80 14.28
N GLU A 321 -13.75 -10.78 13.40
CA GLU A 321 -12.40 -10.29 13.65
C GLU A 321 -12.22 -8.87 13.07
N GLU A 322 -13.31 -8.13 12.80
CA GLU A 322 -13.20 -6.75 12.30
C GLU A 322 -12.33 -5.90 13.25
N PRO A 323 -11.40 -5.12 12.69
CA PRO A 323 -10.57 -4.16 13.42
C PRO A 323 -11.40 -3.11 14.13
N PHE A 324 -10.80 -2.51 15.15
CA PHE A 324 -11.43 -1.45 15.91
C PHE A 324 -11.54 -0.23 14.99
N ARG A 325 -12.73 -0.03 14.37
CA ARG A 325 -13.01 1.18 13.58
C ARG A 325 -12.77 2.39 14.48
N SER A 326 -11.67 3.11 14.25
CA SER A 326 -11.45 4.35 14.97
C SER A 326 -12.58 5.29 14.52
N ASN A 327 -13.30 5.90 15.46
CA ASN A 327 -14.36 6.88 15.14
C ASN A 327 -13.82 8.13 14.42
N VAL A 328 -12.52 8.17 14.10
CA VAL A 328 -11.93 9.14 13.20
C VAL A 328 -12.25 8.69 11.77
N HIS A 329 -13.52 8.83 11.38
CA HIS A 329 -13.76 9.21 9.99
C HIS A 329 -13.06 10.58 9.87
N LEU A 330 -11.82 10.59 9.37
CA LEU A 330 -11.36 11.80 8.71
C LEU A 330 -12.31 11.95 7.53
N ASP A 331 -13.35 12.72 7.75
CA ASP A 331 -14.15 13.24 6.67
C ASP A 331 -13.25 14.23 5.93
N LEU A 332 -12.34 13.68 5.13
CA LEU A 332 -11.49 14.42 4.22
C LEU A 332 -12.36 15.26 3.28
N GLU A 333 -13.65 14.94 3.10
CA GLU A 333 -14.60 15.74 2.35
C GLU A 333 -15.12 16.96 3.13
N SER A 334 -15.42 16.86 4.43
CA SER A 334 -15.84 18.01 5.25
C SER A 334 -14.70 18.84 5.81
N ALA A 335 -13.49 18.28 5.90
CA ALA A 335 -12.34 19.01 6.43
C ALA A 335 -11.91 20.17 5.51
N LEU A 336 -12.09 20.11 4.17
CA LEU A 336 -11.56 21.17 3.29
C LEU A 336 -12.34 21.32 1.96
N PRO A 337 -13.10 22.42 1.76
CA PRO A 337 -13.78 22.76 0.49
C PRO A 337 -12.86 22.91 -0.74
N SER A 338 -11.54 23.02 -0.54
CA SER A 338 -10.51 23.09 -1.59
C SER A 338 -10.24 21.72 -2.27
N ILE A 339 -10.54 20.61 -1.59
CA ILE A 339 -10.34 19.24 -2.06
C ILE A 339 -11.27 18.93 -3.24
N ARG A 340 -12.54 19.33 -3.14
CA ARG A 340 -13.54 19.15 -4.21
C ARG A 340 -13.06 19.73 -5.55
N ARG A 341 -12.51 20.95 -5.54
CA ARG A 341 -12.08 21.63 -6.77
C ARG A 341 -10.83 21.03 -7.39
N THR A 342 -9.99 20.38 -6.60
CA THR A 342 -8.72 19.79 -7.09
C THR A 342 -8.96 18.38 -7.61
N LEU A 343 -9.77 17.57 -6.91
CA LEU A 343 -10.21 16.26 -7.39
C LEU A 343 -11.06 16.36 -8.67
N GLU A 344 -11.99 17.33 -8.75
CA GLU A 344 -12.77 17.59 -9.97
C GLU A 344 -11.85 17.98 -11.15
N LYS A 345 -10.77 18.72 -10.91
CA LYS A 345 -9.79 19.08 -11.95
C LYS A 345 -8.92 17.89 -12.37
N SER A 346 -8.41 17.11 -11.42
CA SER A 346 -7.56 15.94 -11.70
C SER A 346 -8.32 14.84 -12.44
N ALA A 347 -9.58 14.57 -12.06
CA ALA A 347 -10.45 13.65 -12.78
C ALA A 347 -10.70 14.12 -14.23
N HIS A 348 -10.90 15.42 -14.44
CA HIS A 348 -11.10 15.99 -15.77
C HIS A 348 -9.82 15.94 -16.63
N GLN A 349 -8.65 16.07 -16.00
CA GLN A 349 -7.33 16.02 -16.66
C GLN A 349 -6.93 14.58 -17.00
N ALA A 350 -7.22 13.60 -16.13
CA ALA A 350 -7.05 12.17 -16.37
C ALA A 350 -7.90 11.69 -17.56
N GLN A 351 -9.18 12.07 -17.61
CA GLN A 351 -10.04 11.79 -18.78
C GLN A 351 -9.47 12.38 -20.08
N HIS A 352 -8.81 13.54 -20.00
CA HIS A 352 -8.23 14.20 -21.17
C HIS A 352 -6.90 13.55 -21.61
N LEU A 353 -6.12 12.99 -20.67
CA LEU A 353 -4.89 12.25 -20.94
C LEU A 353 -5.17 10.86 -21.50
N ALA A 354 -6.16 10.14 -20.95
CA ALA A 354 -6.63 8.86 -21.46
C ALA A 354 -7.09 8.97 -22.92
N LYS A 355 -7.90 10.00 -23.24
CA LYS A 355 -8.32 10.28 -24.64
C LYS A 355 -7.14 10.56 -25.58
N ARG A 356 -6.08 11.22 -25.10
CA ARG A 356 -4.87 11.49 -25.91
C ARG A 356 -4.00 10.25 -26.09
N ALA A 357 -3.89 9.40 -25.07
CA ALA A 357 -3.16 8.13 -25.16
C ALA A 357 -3.82 7.19 -26.16
N ILE A 358 -5.16 7.08 -26.13
CA ILE A 358 -5.95 6.30 -27.10
C ILE A 358 -5.75 6.83 -28.52
N HIS A 359 -5.83 8.15 -28.73
CA HIS A 359 -5.63 8.73 -30.06
C HIS A 359 -4.21 8.50 -30.60
N LYS A 360 -3.20 8.51 -29.72
CA LYS A 360 -1.81 8.25 -30.09
C LYS A 360 -1.54 6.77 -30.40
N ALA A 361 -2.17 5.85 -29.66
CA ALA A 361 -2.11 4.41 -29.96
C ALA A 361 -2.77 4.06 -31.31
N GLN A 362 -3.87 4.73 -31.67
CA GLN A 362 -4.56 4.55 -32.95
C GLN A 362 -3.78 5.07 -34.16
N GLN A 363 -2.96 6.12 -33.99
CA GLN A 363 -2.11 6.67 -35.06
C GLN A 363 -0.84 5.84 -35.33
N VAL A 364 -0.40 5.02 -34.36
CA VAL A 364 0.78 4.15 -34.53
C VAL A 364 0.42 2.84 -35.24
N ASN A 365 -0.86 2.43 -35.22
CA ASN A 365 -1.35 1.19 -35.85
C ASN A 365 -2.06 1.38 -37.21
N THR A 366 -1.96 2.57 -37.83
CA THR A 366 -2.46 2.74 -39.21
C THR A 366 -1.38 2.27 -40.19
N PRO A 367 -1.63 1.24 -41.03
CA PRO A 367 -0.66 0.86 -42.06
C PRO A 367 -0.51 2.04 -43.01
N LYS A 368 0.74 2.47 -43.26
CA LYS A 368 1.02 3.37 -44.38
C LYS A 368 0.54 2.67 -45.66
N GLN A 369 -0.58 3.12 -46.19
CA GLN A 369 -0.88 2.93 -47.61
C GLN A 369 -0.01 3.94 -48.36
N ASP A 370 1.15 3.47 -48.80
CA ASP A 370 1.73 3.68 -50.13
C ASP A 370 3.06 2.92 -50.26
#